data_AF-A0A9D7E7H1-F1
#
_entry.id   AF-A0A9D7E7H1-F1
#
_cell.length_a   1.000
_cell.length_b   1.000
_cell.length_c   1.000
_cell.angle_alpha   90.00
_cell.angle_beta   90.00
_cell.angle_gamma   90.00
#
_symmetry.space_group_name_H-M   'P 1'
#
loop_
_entity.id
_entity.type
_entity.pdbx_description
1 polymer ?
#
loop_
_entity_poly.entity_id
_entity_poly.type
_entity_poly.pdbx_seq_one_letter_code
_entity_poly.pdbx_strand_id
1 'polypeptide(L)'
;MSRARPLQLVEGSKFQRPKNAVLSSKGIDLDAIIHPVLISLVSTYLDQGVAHWSMPSRYEGLMHATRLIMGQRVALAPVGLEGIGATLSQQTRRKLNAEDTVLDALQALGIDERDTEAFIVAELLALPGWAGLIRKLEGEPELAVHERVRCSLMEFLAVRLTLLVAAVRNAMGDTRSWRSIHIPAPAPVPLEREAHLFDAAQLLGLSSSSLRALRQEDYDRLCDEIERFDDMERRRVWHLAYERRHERMVLLPLAHHRQLPPLMRLRDRYAAEVFFCIDEREESVRRALEEVDPEVRTYGAAGFFGCAISFTGHDEAHALALCPVVVKPMHQVHERPQKRDRTLAEERQRLRRLWARFAHEHRMASRSLLGGWFGTAITGATAVVPLLLWILRPLTWGKMRDRTAHALGAAAHDGTGLSSRRTGSERSGDRSIGGLHRDGDGRPRGRSAGHGGPPLEHGAFGRGDGPWVHKPQQSARIRA
;
A
#
# COMPACT_ATOMS: atom_id res chain seq x y z
N MET A 1 -2.78 -0.21 -25.26
CA MET A 1 -2.73 -0.76 -23.88
C MET A 1 -3.71 -1.91 -23.81
N SER A 2 -3.21 -3.13 -23.85
CA SER A 2 -4.02 -4.35 -23.78
C SER A 2 -4.66 -4.41 -22.40
N ARG A 3 -6.00 -4.38 -22.34
CA ARG A 3 -6.75 -4.59 -21.10
C ARG A 3 -6.47 -6.01 -20.64
N ALA A 4 -5.67 -6.16 -19.58
CA ALA A 4 -5.53 -7.44 -18.89
C ALA A 4 -6.93 -7.91 -18.52
N ARG A 5 -7.38 -9.04 -19.09
CA ARG A 5 -8.58 -9.72 -18.63
C ARG A 5 -8.37 -10.05 -17.15
N PRO A 6 -9.35 -9.82 -16.27
CA PRO A 6 -9.28 -10.34 -14.92
C PRO A 6 -9.08 -11.86 -15.03
N LEU A 7 -8.04 -12.38 -14.35
CA LEU A 7 -7.80 -13.81 -14.20
C LEU A 7 -9.08 -14.40 -13.58
N GLN A 8 -9.88 -15.08 -14.41
CA GLN A 8 -10.94 -15.93 -13.93
C GLN A 8 -10.25 -17.09 -13.21
N LEU A 9 -10.10 -16.97 -11.89
CA LEU A 9 -9.81 -18.11 -11.04
C LEU A 9 -10.87 -19.16 -11.38
N VAL A 10 -10.42 -20.32 -11.87
CA VAL A 10 -11.29 -21.44 -12.22
C VAL A 10 -12.08 -21.82 -10.97
N GLU A 11 -13.33 -21.39 -10.90
CA GLU A 11 -14.30 -21.84 -9.90
C GLU A 11 -14.51 -23.34 -10.10
N GLY A 12 -13.98 -24.17 -9.19
CA GLY A 12 -14.35 -25.59 -9.13
C GLY A 12 -13.25 -26.56 -8.70
N SER A 13 -11.97 -26.24 -8.84
CA SER A 13 -10.90 -27.04 -8.22
C SER A 13 -10.70 -26.56 -6.79
N LYS A 14 -11.08 -27.37 -5.79
CA LYS A 14 -10.63 -27.20 -4.39
C LYS A 14 -9.14 -27.54 -4.32
N PHE A 15 -8.32 -26.72 -4.97
CA PHE A 15 -6.88 -26.87 -5.00
C PHE A 15 -6.33 -26.70 -3.58
N GLN A 16 -5.63 -27.71 -3.08
CA GLN A 16 -5.04 -27.74 -1.74
C GLN A 16 -3.53 -27.50 -1.83
N ARG A 17 -3.03 -26.48 -1.14
CA ARG A 17 -1.58 -26.26 -0.99
C ARG A 17 -0.97 -27.29 -0.03
N PRO A 18 0.30 -27.70 -0.23
CA PRO A 18 1.04 -28.54 0.71
C PRO A 18 1.05 -27.98 2.14
N LYS A 19 1.13 -26.65 2.27
CA LYS A 19 1.05 -25.95 3.56
C LYS A 19 -0.18 -26.37 4.36
N ASN A 20 -1.37 -26.33 3.75
CA ASN A 20 -2.62 -26.60 4.45
C ASN A 20 -2.69 -28.08 4.89
N ALA A 21 -2.21 -28.99 4.04
CA ALA A 21 -2.12 -30.42 4.33
C ALA A 21 -1.17 -30.72 5.51
N VAL A 22 0.03 -30.16 5.48
CA VAL A 22 1.04 -30.38 6.53
C VAL A 22 0.63 -29.70 7.84
N LEU A 23 0.05 -28.51 7.78
CA LEU A 23 -0.46 -27.82 8.97
C LEU A 23 -1.57 -28.63 9.64
N SER A 24 -2.52 -29.16 8.86
CA SER A 24 -3.64 -29.94 9.40
C SER A 24 -3.20 -31.29 10.00
N SER A 25 -2.15 -31.92 9.47
CA SER A 25 -1.73 -33.28 9.89
C SER A 25 -0.62 -33.31 10.92
N LYS A 26 0.30 -32.34 10.87
CA LYS A 26 1.51 -32.27 11.71
C LYS A 26 1.55 -31.04 12.61
N GLY A 27 0.66 -30.06 12.41
CA GLY A 27 0.71 -28.77 13.12
C GLY A 27 1.88 -27.88 12.70
N ILE A 28 2.55 -28.19 11.59
CA ILE A 28 3.73 -27.45 11.11
C ILE A 28 3.30 -26.51 9.98
N ASP A 29 3.53 -25.21 10.16
CA ASP A 29 3.35 -24.23 9.09
C ASP A 29 4.60 -24.14 8.21
N LEU A 30 4.51 -24.66 6.98
CA LEU A 30 5.60 -24.59 6.00
C LEU A 30 5.98 -23.16 5.62
N ASP A 31 5.02 -22.24 5.53
CA ASP A 31 5.31 -20.85 5.17
C ASP A 31 6.11 -20.16 6.30
N ALA A 32 5.88 -20.53 7.57
CA ALA A 32 6.65 -20.01 8.71
C ALA A 32 8.13 -20.46 8.69
N ILE A 33 8.45 -21.58 8.04
CA ILE A 33 9.82 -22.06 7.82
C ILE A 33 10.45 -21.37 6.60
N ILE A 34 9.69 -21.26 5.50
CA ILE A 34 10.19 -20.77 4.21
C ILE A 34 10.37 -19.24 4.20
N HIS A 35 9.40 -18.50 4.74
CA HIS A 35 9.35 -17.04 4.61
C HIS A 35 10.55 -16.34 5.25
N PRO A 36 11.01 -16.66 6.48
CA PRO A 36 12.18 -15.99 7.05
C PRO A 36 13.43 -16.09 6.18
N VAL A 37 13.66 -17.26 5.57
CA VAL A 37 14.81 -17.51 4.68
C VAL A 37 14.64 -16.78 3.36
N LEU A 38 13.47 -16.91 2.72
CA LEU A 38 13.19 -16.28 1.44
C LEU A 38 13.22 -14.74 1.54
N ILE A 39 12.62 -14.18 2.59
CA ILE A 39 12.64 -12.74 2.86
C ILE A 39 14.09 -12.27 3.02
N SER A 40 14.91 -12.97 3.82
CA SER A 40 16.31 -12.59 4.05
C SER A 40 17.14 -12.63 2.76
N LEU A 41 16.95 -13.65 1.92
CA LEU A 41 17.63 -13.76 0.62
C LEU A 41 17.22 -12.62 -0.30
N VAL A 42 15.91 -12.38 -0.45
CA VAL A 42 15.40 -11.39 -1.40
C VAL A 42 15.67 -9.97 -0.91
N SER A 43 15.59 -9.70 0.39
CA SER A 43 15.94 -8.38 0.95
C SER A 43 17.41 -8.05 0.74
N THR A 44 18.29 -9.04 0.88
CA THR A 44 19.73 -8.86 0.64
C THR A 44 20.03 -8.74 -0.87
N TYR A 45 19.28 -9.47 -1.69
CA TYR A 45 19.40 -9.42 -3.15
C TYR A 45 18.99 -8.06 -3.73
N LEU A 46 17.88 -7.52 -3.24
CA LEU A 46 17.32 -6.24 -3.67
C LEU A 46 17.92 -5.04 -2.93
N ASP A 47 18.88 -5.24 -2.04
CA ASP A 47 19.50 -4.18 -1.25
C ASP A 47 20.05 -3.07 -2.16
N GLN A 48 19.70 -1.83 -1.86
CA GLN A 48 20.11 -0.65 -2.62
C GLN A 48 21.26 0.09 -1.90
N GLY A 49 22.16 -0.64 -1.24
CA GLY A 49 23.31 -0.08 -0.53
C GLY A 49 23.03 0.27 0.94
N VAL A 50 22.06 -0.39 1.57
CA VAL A 50 21.81 -0.25 3.03
C VAL A 50 22.71 -1.19 3.81
N ALA A 51 22.97 -2.40 3.28
CA ALA A 51 23.85 -3.37 3.89
C ALA A 51 25.32 -3.04 3.64
N HIS A 52 26.17 -3.26 4.64
CA HIS A 52 27.62 -3.10 4.51
C HIS A 52 28.22 -4.12 3.53
N TRP A 53 27.66 -5.34 3.49
CA TRP A 53 28.05 -6.38 2.55
C TRP A 53 26.93 -6.62 1.55
N SER A 54 27.24 -6.39 0.28
CA SER A 54 26.36 -6.77 -0.82
C SER A 54 26.30 -8.28 -0.97
N MET A 55 25.17 -8.80 -1.44
CA MET A 55 25.02 -10.21 -1.77
C MET A 55 26.05 -10.64 -2.84
N PRO A 56 26.85 -11.69 -2.62
CA PRO A 56 27.77 -12.21 -3.63
C PRO A 56 27.06 -12.65 -4.90
N SER A 57 27.69 -12.42 -6.07
CA SER A 57 27.18 -12.80 -7.40
C SER A 57 25.74 -12.33 -7.70
N ARG A 58 25.28 -11.24 -7.07
CA ARG A 58 23.94 -10.67 -7.30
C ARG A 58 23.65 -10.34 -8.78
N TYR A 59 24.67 -9.96 -9.53
CA TYR A 59 24.56 -9.62 -10.95
C TYR A 59 24.22 -10.81 -11.84
N GLU A 60 24.46 -12.04 -11.37
CA GLU A 60 24.13 -13.27 -12.11
C GLU A 60 22.66 -13.70 -11.94
N GLY A 61 21.93 -13.12 -10.98
CA GLY A 61 20.52 -13.45 -10.72
C GLY A 61 20.28 -14.01 -9.31
N LEU A 62 19.03 -13.93 -8.86
CA LEU A 62 18.61 -14.33 -7.52
C LEU A 62 18.87 -15.82 -7.28
N MET A 63 18.54 -16.65 -8.27
CA MET A 63 18.69 -18.11 -8.16
C MET A 63 20.17 -18.51 -8.07
N HIS A 64 21.03 -17.87 -8.87
CA HIS A 64 22.48 -18.13 -8.83
C HIS A 64 23.06 -17.75 -7.46
N ALA A 65 22.78 -16.53 -7.00
CA ALA A 65 23.27 -16.04 -5.71
C ALA A 65 22.79 -16.94 -4.55
N THR A 66 21.53 -17.39 -4.59
CA THR A 66 20.98 -18.33 -3.60
C THR A 66 21.72 -19.66 -3.59
N ARG A 67 21.99 -20.25 -4.77
CA ARG A 67 22.76 -21.50 -4.88
C ARG A 67 24.18 -21.36 -4.35
N LEU A 68 24.82 -20.21 -4.58
CA LEU A 68 26.18 -19.95 -4.12
C LEU A 68 26.28 -19.77 -2.59
N ILE A 69 25.29 -19.14 -1.97
CA ILE A 69 25.26 -18.88 -0.53
C ILE A 69 24.81 -20.12 0.24
N MET A 70 23.67 -20.71 -0.14
CA MET A 70 23.07 -21.83 0.60
C MET A 70 23.56 -23.20 0.14
N GLY A 71 24.26 -23.30 -0.99
CA GLY A 71 24.83 -24.56 -1.49
C GLY A 71 26.17 -24.95 -0.86
N GLN A 72 26.75 -24.12 0.01
CA GLN A 72 28.04 -24.38 0.62
C GLN A 72 27.98 -25.57 1.59
N ARG A 73 28.98 -26.45 1.55
CA ARG A 73 29.02 -27.68 2.40
C ARG A 73 29.03 -27.41 3.90
N VAL A 74 29.49 -26.23 4.32
CA VAL A 74 29.62 -25.83 5.73
C VAL A 74 28.45 -24.94 6.18
N ALA A 75 27.53 -24.57 5.29
CA ALA A 75 26.36 -23.78 5.66
C ALA A 75 25.43 -24.62 6.55
N LEU A 76 25.15 -24.13 7.76
CA LEU A 76 24.11 -24.70 8.60
C LEU A 76 22.76 -24.47 7.93
N ALA A 77 22.07 -25.58 7.61
CA ALA A 77 20.72 -25.50 7.08
C ALA A 77 19.80 -24.89 8.15
N PRO A 78 18.91 -23.94 7.80
CA PRO A 78 17.86 -23.51 8.70
C PRO A 78 17.00 -24.69 9.15
N VAL A 79 16.48 -24.63 10.37
CA VAL A 79 15.60 -25.68 10.93
C VAL A 79 14.41 -25.91 10.00
N GLY A 80 14.16 -27.18 9.64
CA GLY A 80 13.08 -27.56 8.71
C GLY A 80 13.45 -27.45 7.22
N LEU A 81 14.70 -27.11 6.89
CA LEU A 81 15.24 -27.08 5.53
C LEU A 81 16.51 -27.93 5.41
N GLU A 82 16.62 -28.99 6.20
CA GLU A 82 17.78 -29.88 6.19
C GLU A 82 17.99 -30.49 4.79
N GLY A 83 19.25 -30.55 4.34
CA GLY A 83 19.61 -31.04 3.00
C GLY A 83 19.39 -30.05 1.85
N ILE A 84 18.96 -28.81 2.13
CA ILE A 84 18.78 -27.77 1.09
C ILE A 84 20.07 -27.50 0.30
N GLY A 85 21.23 -27.46 0.97
CA GLY A 85 22.51 -27.20 0.31
C GLY A 85 22.92 -28.30 -0.68
N ALA A 86 22.59 -29.57 -0.38
CA ALA A 86 22.80 -30.68 -1.30
C ALA A 86 21.88 -30.59 -2.54
N THR A 87 20.62 -30.19 -2.32
CA THR A 87 19.64 -29.95 -3.40
C THR A 87 20.12 -28.83 -4.32
N LEU A 88 20.51 -27.69 -3.77
CA LEU A 88 21.04 -26.55 -4.54
C LEU A 88 22.32 -26.92 -5.29
N SER A 89 23.24 -27.64 -4.65
CA SER A 89 24.46 -28.16 -5.29
C SER A 89 24.16 -29.12 -6.44
N GLN A 90 23.13 -29.97 -6.30
CA GLN A 90 22.68 -30.86 -7.36
C GLN A 90 22.10 -30.09 -8.54
N GLN A 91 21.25 -29.09 -8.29
CA GLN A 91 20.71 -28.22 -9.34
C GLN A 91 21.83 -27.50 -10.12
N THR A 92 22.86 -27.00 -9.42
CA THR A 92 24.05 -26.39 -10.04
C THR A 92 24.82 -27.39 -10.92
N ARG A 93 25.06 -28.62 -10.42
CA ARG A 93 25.74 -29.67 -11.21
C ARG A 93 24.96 -30.09 -12.45
N ARG A 94 23.63 -30.14 -12.35
CA ARG A 94 22.73 -30.42 -13.48
C ARG A 94 22.53 -29.24 -14.43
N LYS A 95 23.06 -28.05 -14.10
CA LYS A 95 22.91 -26.81 -14.86
C LYS A 95 21.45 -26.43 -15.14
N LEU A 96 20.56 -26.66 -14.17
CA LEU A 96 19.13 -26.34 -14.32
C LEU A 96 18.94 -24.82 -14.40
N ASN A 97 18.21 -24.36 -15.42
CA ASN A 97 17.71 -22.98 -15.48
C ASN A 97 16.51 -22.80 -14.51
N ALA A 98 15.89 -21.61 -14.52
CA ALA A 98 14.81 -21.32 -13.58
C ALA A 98 13.54 -22.14 -13.90
N GLU A 99 13.19 -22.26 -15.17
CA GLU A 99 12.07 -23.05 -15.68
C GLU A 99 12.23 -24.54 -15.35
N ASP A 100 13.41 -25.11 -15.62
CA ASP A 100 13.75 -26.51 -15.31
C ASP A 100 13.63 -26.77 -13.81
N THR A 101 14.05 -25.80 -12.98
CA THR A 101 13.97 -25.91 -11.52
C THR A 101 12.54 -25.89 -11.03
N VAL A 102 11.68 -25.05 -11.64
CA VAL A 102 10.25 -25.02 -11.33
C VAL A 102 9.59 -26.33 -11.75
N LEU A 103 9.87 -26.83 -12.96
CA LEU A 103 9.32 -28.10 -13.45
C LEU A 103 9.76 -29.29 -12.58
N ASP A 104 11.05 -29.38 -12.23
CA ASP A 104 11.57 -30.41 -11.31
C ASP A 104 10.87 -30.33 -9.94
N ALA A 105 10.62 -29.12 -9.42
CA ALA A 105 9.95 -28.92 -8.14
C ALA A 105 8.46 -29.32 -8.19
N LEU A 106 7.74 -28.94 -9.26
CA LEU A 106 6.36 -29.34 -9.49
C LEU A 106 6.25 -30.87 -9.59
N GLN A 107 7.16 -31.51 -10.32
CA GLN A 107 7.22 -32.97 -10.43
C GLN A 107 7.57 -33.63 -9.08
N ALA A 108 8.47 -33.05 -8.30
CA ALA A 108 8.83 -33.56 -6.98
C ALA A 108 7.64 -33.51 -6.00
N LEU A 109 6.90 -32.39 -5.99
CA LEU A 109 5.66 -32.23 -5.22
C LEU A 109 4.51 -33.06 -5.80
N GLY A 110 4.66 -33.54 -7.03
CA GLY A 110 3.69 -34.33 -7.76
C GLY A 110 2.47 -33.51 -8.16
N ILE A 111 2.61 -32.23 -8.51
CA ILE A 111 1.50 -31.37 -8.97
C ILE A 111 1.07 -31.78 -10.38
N ASP A 112 -0.25 -31.93 -10.59
CA ASP A 112 -0.81 -32.29 -11.90
C ASP A 112 -0.90 -31.07 -12.81
N GLU A 113 -0.78 -31.26 -14.12
CA GLU A 113 -0.80 -30.16 -15.12
C GLU A 113 -2.05 -29.28 -15.01
N ARG A 114 -3.20 -29.86 -14.63
CA ARG A 114 -4.48 -29.15 -14.47
C ARG A 114 -4.48 -28.18 -13.29
N ASP A 115 -3.71 -28.46 -12.25
CA ASP A 115 -3.65 -27.66 -11.02
C ASP A 115 -2.41 -26.74 -10.98
N THR A 116 -1.49 -26.87 -11.95
CA THR A 116 -0.24 -26.11 -12.00
C THR A 116 -0.46 -24.59 -11.94
N GLU A 117 -1.42 -24.06 -12.70
CA GLU A 117 -1.67 -22.61 -12.70
C GLU A 117 -2.16 -22.12 -11.33
N ALA A 118 -3.17 -22.80 -10.76
CA ALA A 118 -3.70 -22.47 -9.44
C ALA A 118 -2.62 -22.59 -8.35
N PHE A 119 -1.76 -23.63 -8.44
CA PHE A 119 -0.64 -23.84 -7.54
C PHE A 119 0.38 -22.69 -7.60
N ILE A 120 0.84 -22.34 -8.81
CA ILE A 120 1.83 -21.27 -8.99
C ILE A 120 1.29 -19.94 -8.48
N VAL A 121 0.04 -19.61 -8.83
CA VAL A 121 -0.62 -18.38 -8.36
C VAL A 121 -0.67 -18.36 -6.83
N ALA A 122 -1.10 -19.46 -6.20
CA ALA A 122 -1.20 -19.53 -4.76
C ALA A 122 0.17 -19.43 -4.05
N GLU A 123 1.23 -20.00 -4.64
CA GLU A 123 2.60 -19.86 -4.11
C GLU A 123 3.17 -18.45 -4.28
N LEU A 124 2.90 -17.77 -5.40
CA LEU A 124 3.31 -16.38 -5.59
C LEU A 124 2.57 -15.42 -4.66
N LEU A 125 1.31 -15.71 -4.34
CA LEU A 125 0.48 -14.93 -3.41
C LEU A 125 0.76 -15.22 -1.94
N ALA A 126 1.43 -16.34 -1.61
CA ALA A 126 1.73 -16.71 -0.23
C ALA A 126 2.66 -15.70 0.48
N LEU A 127 3.50 -15.00 -0.28
CA LEU A 127 4.34 -13.91 0.22
C LEU A 127 4.05 -12.62 -0.57
N PRO A 128 2.91 -11.95 -0.29
CA PRO A 128 2.47 -10.80 -1.06
C PRO A 128 3.46 -9.64 -0.92
N GLY A 129 3.60 -8.85 -1.99
CA GLY A 129 4.55 -7.73 -2.05
C GLY A 129 5.90 -8.11 -2.67
N TRP A 130 6.57 -9.17 -2.22
CA TRP A 130 7.90 -9.54 -2.75
C TRP A 130 7.86 -10.04 -4.19
N ALA A 131 6.93 -10.95 -4.52
CA ALA A 131 6.73 -11.41 -5.90
C ALA A 131 6.35 -10.25 -6.83
N GLY A 132 5.47 -9.35 -6.36
CA GLY A 132 5.07 -8.16 -7.09
C GLY A 132 6.21 -7.16 -7.30
N LEU A 133 7.06 -6.96 -6.29
CA LEU A 133 8.25 -6.10 -6.37
C LEU A 133 9.25 -6.64 -7.39
N ILE A 134 9.57 -7.94 -7.34
CA ILE A 134 10.45 -8.58 -8.31
C ILE A 134 9.88 -8.46 -9.72
N ARG A 135 8.57 -8.71 -9.91
CA ARG A 135 7.92 -8.55 -11.21
C ARG A 135 7.96 -7.11 -11.72
N LYS A 136 7.78 -6.13 -10.82
CA LYS A 136 7.84 -4.71 -11.16
C LYS A 136 9.25 -4.31 -11.59
N LEU A 137 10.28 -4.75 -10.87
CA LEU A 137 11.69 -4.48 -11.19
C LEU A 137 12.19 -5.27 -12.42
N GLU A 138 11.62 -6.46 -12.69
CA GLU A 138 11.88 -7.21 -13.93
C GLU A 138 11.39 -6.44 -15.16
N GLY A 139 10.22 -5.80 -15.07
CA GLY A 139 9.65 -5.00 -16.17
C GLY A 139 10.21 -3.58 -16.29
N GLU A 140 10.54 -2.95 -15.16
CA GLU A 140 11.01 -1.55 -15.07
C GLU A 140 12.27 -1.46 -14.17
N PRO A 141 13.45 -1.92 -14.64
CA PRO A 141 14.68 -1.95 -13.84
C PRO A 141 15.15 -0.57 -13.36
N GLU A 142 14.74 0.52 -14.02
CA GLU A 142 15.03 1.90 -13.66
C GLU A 142 14.41 2.36 -12.34
N LEU A 143 13.45 1.61 -11.80
CA LEU A 143 12.86 1.91 -10.48
C LEU A 143 13.82 1.60 -9.33
N ALA A 144 14.87 0.81 -9.57
CA ALA A 144 15.98 0.66 -8.63
C ALA A 144 16.85 1.93 -8.67
N VAL A 145 16.80 2.71 -7.58
CA VAL A 145 17.33 4.08 -7.54
C VAL A 145 18.86 4.13 -7.57
N HIS A 146 19.55 3.15 -6.96
CA HIS A 146 21.00 3.21 -6.75
C HIS A 146 21.73 2.24 -7.66
N GLU A 147 21.33 0.97 -7.64
CA GLU A 147 21.99 -0.06 -8.42
C GLU A 147 20.95 -0.99 -9.04
N ARG A 148 20.99 -1.08 -10.38
CA ARG A 148 20.08 -1.95 -11.13
C ARG A 148 20.35 -3.41 -10.80
N VAL A 149 19.28 -4.14 -10.50
CA VAL A 149 19.34 -5.56 -10.15
C VAL A 149 18.62 -6.37 -11.22
N ARG A 150 19.24 -7.46 -11.67
CA ARG A 150 18.63 -8.41 -12.60
C ARG A 150 17.50 -9.19 -11.91
N CYS A 151 16.27 -8.68 -11.97
CA CYS A 151 15.13 -9.36 -11.38
C CYS A 151 14.51 -10.36 -12.36
N SER A 152 14.12 -11.53 -11.87
CA SER A 152 13.26 -12.46 -12.62
C SER A 152 12.23 -13.10 -11.70
N LEU A 153 10.96 -13.04 -12.08
CA LEU A 153 9.89 -13.68 -11.32
C LEU A 153 10.03 -15.21 -11.36
N MET A 154 10.54 -15.76 -12.46
CA MET A 154 10.79 -17.19 -12.62
C MET A 154 11.89 -17.68 -11.66
N GLU A 155 12.96 -16.91 -11.50
CA GLU A 155 14.03 -17.23 -10.53
C GLU A 155 13.52 -17.18 -9.08
N PHE A 156 12.67 -16.20 -8.76
CA PHE A 156 12.02 -16.12 -7.44
C PHE A 156 11.14 -17.35 -7.17
N LEU A 157 10.32 -17.74 -8.14
CA LEU A 157 9.48 -18.93 -8.04
C LEU A 157 10.33 -20.20 -7.88
N ALA A 158 11.40 -20.35 -8.67
CA ALA A 158 12.33 -21.47 -8.58
C ALA A 158 12.94 -21.62 -7.18
N VAL A 159 13.41 -20.52 -6.59
CA VAL A 159 13.95 -20.51 -5.22
C VAL A 159 12.87 -20.88 -4.22
N ARG A 160 11.69 -20.25 -4.29
CA ARG A 160 10.57 -20.54 -3.38
C ARG A 160 10.17 -22.02 -3.43
N LEU A 161 9.98 -22.59 -4.62
CA LEU A 161 9.57 -23.98 -4.78
C LEU A 161 10.67 -24.95 -4.34
N THR A 162 11.95 -24.60 -4.53
CA THR A 162 13.07 -25.40 -4.00
C THR A 162 13.02 -25.46 -2.46
N LEU A 163 12.75 -24.32 -1.80
CA LEU A 163 12.56 -24.28 -0.35
C LEU A 163 11.32 -25.07 0.08
N LEU A 164 10.22 -24.97 -0.65
CA LEU A 164 8.99 -25.72 -0.38
C LEU A 164 9.21 -27.24 -0.47
N VAL A 165 9.89 -27.72 -1.51
CA VAL A 165 10.23 -29.15 -1.66
C VAL A 165 11.05 -29.64 -0.47
N ALA A 166 12.03 -28.86 -0.02
CA ALA A 166 12.83 -29.21 1.16
C ALA A 166 11.99 -29.19 2.44
N ALA A 167 11.13 -28.19 2.65
CA ALA A 167 10.28 -28.09 3.83
C ALA A 167 9.27 -29.23 3.91
N VAL A 168 8.61 -29.57 2.79
CA VAL A 168 7.69 -30.72 2.72
C VAL A 168 8.43 -32.02 3.04
N ARG A 169 9.60 -32.23 2.44
CA ARG A 169 10.42 -33.43 2.70
C ARG A 169 10.80 -33.58 4.17
N ASN A 170 11.20 -32.49 4.84
CA ASN A 170 11.56 -32.54 6.25
C ASN A 170 10.34 -32.74 7.16
N ALA A 171 9.18 -32.15 6.82
CA ALA A 171 7.96 -32.31 7.61
C ALA A 171 7.30 -33.69 7.45
N MET A 172 7.38 -34.28 6.26
CA MET A 172 6.63 -35.50 5.90
C MET A 172 7.51 -36.75 5.70
N GLY A 173 8.83 -36.59 5.53
CA GLY A 173 9.75 -37.66 5.15
C GLY A 173 9.82 -37.92 3.64
N ASP A 174 8.85 -37.42 2.86
CA ASP A 174 8.82 -37.45 1.40
C ASP A 174 8.20 -36.16 0.83
N THR A 175 8.07 -36.07 -0.50
CA THR A 175 7.58 -34.87 -1.18
C THR A 175 6.13 -34.98 -1.70
N ARG A 176 5.44 -36.11 -1.51
CA ARG A 176 4.16 -36.41 -2.18
C ARG A 176 3.04 -36.87 -1.26
N SER A 177 3.35 -37.40 -0.07
CA SER A 177 2.36 -37.90 0.89
C SER A 177 1.40 -36.82 1.40
N TRP A 178 1.76 -35.54 1.27
CA TRP A 178 0.84 -34.45 1.59
C TRP A 178 -0.44 -34.46 0.73
N ARG A 179 -0.40 -35.03 -0.48
CA ARG A 179 -1.55 -35.08 -1.41
C ARG A 179 -2.68 -35.98 -0.92
N SER A 180 -2.39 -37.00 -0.12
CA SER A 180 -3.41 -37.91 0.42
C SER A 180 -4.04 -37.39 1.71
N ILE A 181 -3.55 -36.27 2.25
CA ILE A 181 -4.07 -35.70 3.49
C ILE A 181 -5.38 -34.98 3.20
N HIS A 182 -6.46 -35.60 3.63
CA HIS A 182 -7.76 -34.96 3.68
C HIS A 182 -7.77 -33.95 4.85
N ILE A 183 -8.04 -32.68 4.55
CA ILE A 183 -8.36 -31.69 5.58
C ILE A 183 -9.84 -31.90 5.90
N PRO A 184 -10.18 -32.46 7.08
CA PRO A 184 -11.57 -32.63 7.45
C PRO A 184 -12.26 -31.27 7.46
N ALA A 185 -13.52 -31.24 7.01
CA ALA A 185 -14.37 -30.11 7.32
C ALA A 185 -14.36 -29.90 8.86
N PRO A 186 -14.39 -28.64 9.34
CA PRO A 186 -14.41 -28.38 10.78
C PRO A 186 -15.52 -29.22 11.42
N ALA A 187 -15.15 -29.99 12.45
CA ALA A 187 -16.13 -30.79 13.18
C ALA A 187 -17.14 -29.83 13.82
N PRO A 188 -18.45 -30.16 13.82
CA PRO A 188 -19.44 -29.36 14.52
C PRO A 188 -19.02 -29.26 15.98
N VAL A 189 -18.92 -28.03 16.50
CA VAL A 189 -18.51 -27.80 17.87
C VAL A 189 -19.67 -28.25 18.78
N PRO A 190 -19.44 -29.19 19.73
CA PRO A 190 -20.49 -29.62 20.64
C PRO A 190 -21.03 -28.40 21.39
N LEU A 191 -22.36 -28.28 21.44
CA LEU A 191 -23.07 -27.19 22.12
C LEU A 191 -22.96 -25.80 21.46
N GLU A 192 -22.46 -25.69 20.23
CA GLU A 192 -22.40 -24.39 19.52
C GLU A 192 -23.80 -23.75 19.40
N ARG A 193 -24.79 -24.56 19.02
CA ARG A 193 -26.18 -24.16 18.90
C ARG A 193 -26.75 -23.70 20.25
N GLU A 194 -26.49 -24.48 21.30
CA GLU A 194 -26.93 -24.20 22.67
C GLU A 194 -26.25 -22.96 23.25
N ALA A 195 -24.98 -22.71 22.92
CA ALA A 195 -24.25 -21.52 23.31
C ALA A 195 -24.83 -20.27 22.64
N HIS A 196 -25.08 -20.32 21.32
CA HIS A 196 -25.72 -19.21 20.59
C HIS A 196 -27.13 -18.93 21.13
N LEU A 197 -27.91 -19.96 21.45
CA LEU A 197 -29.23 -19.81 22.06
C LEU A 197 -29.14 -19.19 23.46
N PHE A 198 -28.18 -19.63 24.28
CA PHE A 198 -27.95 -19.07 25.61
C PHE A 198 -27.60 -17.58 25.53
N ASP A 199 -26.67 -17.20 24.66
CA ASP A 199 -26.25 -15.81 24.47
C ASP A 199 -27.41 -14.93 23.97
N ALA A 200 -28.17 -15.42 22.99
CA ALA A 200 -29.37 -14.73 22.49
C ALA A 200 -30.42 -14.57 23.59
N ALA A 201 -30.64 -15.60 24.40
CA ALA A 201 -31.58 -15.55 25.52
C ALA A 201 -31.15 -14.52 26.58
N GLN A 202 -29.86 -14.41 26.89
CA GLN A 202 -29.32 -13.38 27.80
C GLN A 202 -29.59 -11.96 27.27
N LEU A 203 -29.32 -11.72 25.99
CA LEU A 203 -29.51 -10.41 25.35
C LEU A 203 -30.98 -10.00 25.26
N LEU A 204 -31.88 -10.97 25.01
CA LEU A 204 -33.32 -10.75 24.93
C LEU A 204 -34.02 -10.75 26.30
N GLY A 205 -33.29 -11.08 27.38
CA GLY A 205 -33.87 -11.20 28.72
C GLY A 205 -34.82 -12.41 28.87
N LEU A 206 -34.62 -13.46 28.10
CA LEU A 206 -35.44 -14.69 28.15
C LEU A 206 -34.94 -15.62 29.25
N SER A 207 -35.81 -15.92 30.23
CA SER A 207 -35.51 -16.89 31.27
C SER A 207 -35.68 -18.33 30.78
N SER A 208 -35.11 -19.28 31.52
CA SER A 208 -35.28 -20.72 31.23
C SER A 208 -36.74 -21.19 31.35
N SER A 209 -37.54 -20.55 32.21
CA SER A 209 -38.98 -20.82 32.31
C SER A 209 -39.74 -20.30 31.09
N SER A 210 -39.38 -19.11 30.57
CA SER A 210 -39.97 -18.56 29.35
C SER A 210 -39.65 -19.42 28.13
N LEU A 211 -38.40 -19.89 27.99
CA LEU A 211 -38.01 -20.77 26.90
C LEU A 211 -38.74 -22.13 26.96
N ARG A 212 -38.93 -22.71 28.15
CA ARG A 212 -39.70 -23.95 28.32
C ARG A 212 -41.20 -23.79 28.08
N ALA A 213 -41.72 -22.58 28.27
CA ALA A 213 -43.12 -22.28 28.01
C ALA A 213 -43.42 -22.04 26.51
N LEU A 214 -42.39 -21.89 25.67
CA LEU A 214 -42.57 -21.80 24.23
C LEU A 214 -43.12 -23.12 23.67
N ARG A 215 -44.02 -23.01 22.70
CA ARG A 215 -44.41 -24.18 21.89
C ARG A 215 -43.20 -24.61 21.07
N GLN A 216 -43.12 -25.90 20.74
CA GLN A 216 -42.00 -26.45 19.97
C GLN A 216 -41.77 -25.68 18.66
N GLU A 217 -42.84 -25.32 17.94
CA GLU A 217 -42.75 -24.51 16.71
C GLU A 217 -42.11 -23.13 16.93
N ASP A 218 -42.41 -22.47 18.05
CA ASP A 218 -41.89 -21.14 18.36
C ASP A 218 -40.43 -21.23 18.84
N TYR A 219 -40.08 -22.31 19.54
CA TYR A 219 -38.69 -22.63 19.92
C TYR A 219 -37.82 -22.94 18.70
N ASP A 220 -38.32 -23.75 17.76
CA ASP A 220 -37.59 -24.10 16.53
C ASP A 220 -37.39 -22.86 15.65
N ARG A 221 -38.40 -21.99 15.53
CA ARG A 221 -38.27 -20.69 14.85
C ARG A 221 -37.21 -19.80 15.49
N LEU A 222 -37.16 -19.74 16.82
CA LEU A 222 -36.14 -18.95 17.53
C LEU A 222 -34.74 -19.49 17.21
N CYS A 223 -34.55 -20.81 17.24
CA CYS A 223 -33.28 -21.44 16.88
C CYS A 223 -32.90 -21.13 15.42
N ASP A 224 -33.84 -21.27 14.48
CA ASP A 224 -33.62 -20.99 13.05
C ASP A 224 -33.22 -19.53 12.81
N GLU A 225 -33.85 -18.57 13.48
CA GLU A 225 -33.51 -17.15 13.34
C GLU A 225 -32.10 -16.84 13.90
N ILE A 226 -31.71 -17.48 15.00
CA ILE A 226 -30.34 -17.35 15.55
C ILE A 226 -29.31 -17.94 14.59
N GLU A 227 -29.58 -19.11 14.02
CA GLU A 227 -28.69 -19.78 13.05
C GLU A 227 -28.58 -19.03 11.72
N ARG A 228 -29.67 -18.39 11.27
CA ARG A 228 -29.66 -17.53 10.09
C ARG A 228 -28.79 -16.29 10.25
N PHE A 229 -28.52 -15.86 11.48
CA PHE A 229 -27.60 -14.75 11.76
C PHE A 229 -26.14 -15.22 11.75
N ASP A 230 -25.74 -15.84 10.65
CA ASP A 230 -24.41 -16.39 10.45
C ASP A 230 -23.34 -15.29 10.26
N ASP A 231 -22.10 -15.72 10.03
CA ASP A 231 -20.98 -14.82 9.76
C ASP A 231 -21.22 -13.87 8.57
N MET A 232 -22.00 -14.29 7.57
CA MET A 232 -22.31 -13.47 6.40
C MET A 232 -23.38 -12.43 6.72
N GLU A 233 -24.49 -12.82 7.34
CA GLU A 233 -25.56 -11.89 7.70
C GLU A 233 -25.07 -10.87 8.74
N ARG A 234 -24.26 -11.31 9.71
CA ARG A 234 -23.61 -10.40 10.66
C ARG A 234 -22.79 -9.35 9.92
N ARG A 235 -21.92 -9.75 8.99
CA ARG A 235 -21.12 -8.82 8.17
C ARG A 235 -21.99 -7.89 7.33
N ARG A 236 -23.09 -8.40 6.76
CA ARG A 236 -24.07 -7.59 6.01
C ARG A 236 -24.72 -6.52 6.89
N VAL A 237 -25.19 -6.87 8.09
CA VAL A 237 -25.78 -5.90 9.03
C VAL A 237 -24.78 -4.84 9.47
N TRP A 238 -23.53 -5.24 9.78
CA TRP A 238 -22.47 -4.28 10.08
C TRP A 238 -22.16 -3.36 8.90
N HIS A 239 -22.21 -3.90 7.68
CA HIS A 239 -22.04 -3.11 6.46
C HIS A 239 -23.17 -2.09 6.28
N LEU A 240 -24.43 -2.52 6.41
CA LEU A 240 -25.60 -1.64 6.35
C LEU A 240 -25.56 -0.56 7.43
N ALA A 241 -25.11 -0.89 8.65
CA ALA A 241 -24.93 0.08 9.73
C ALA A 241 -23.84 1.11 9.40
N TYR A 242 -22.74 0.66 8.81
CA TYR A 242 -21.67 1.54 8.31
C TYR A 242 -22.17 2.48 7.21
N GLU A 243 -22.90 1.97 6.22
CA GLU A 243 -23.50 2.76 5.14
C GLU A 243 -24.52 3.78 5.68
N ARG A 244 -25.39 3.36 6.60
CA ARG A 244 -26.38 4.25 7.23
C ARG A 244 -25.74 5.35 8.05
N ARG A 245 -24.58 5.10 8.66
CA ARG A 245 -23.79 6.17 9.30
C ARG A 245 -23.30 7.18 8.27
N HIS A 246 -22.79 6.72 7.12
CA HIS A 246 -22.34 7.61 6.04
C HIS A 246 -23.50 8.45 5.48
N GLU A 247 -24.67 7.83 5.26
CA GLU A 247 -25.91 8.54 4.89
C GLU A 247 -26.25 9.65 5.88
N ARG A 248 -26.24 9.34 7.18
CA ARG A 248 -26.60 10.32 8.23
C ARG A 248 -25.58 11.44 8.37
N MET A 249 -24.29 11.15 8.17
CA MET A 249 -23.20 12.12 8.32
C MET A 249 -23.02 13.03 7.10
N VAL A 250 -23.33 12.55 5.89
CA VAL A 250 -23.04 13.24 4.64
C VAL A 250 -24.31 13.61 3.89
N LEU A 251 -25.19 12.65 3.64
CA LEU A 251 -26.37 12.86 2.79
C LEU A 251 -27.43 13.72 3.49
N LEU A 252 -27.67 13.53 4.79
CA LEU A 252 -28.61 14.37 5.53
C LEU A 252 -28.18 15.84 5.59
N PRO A 253 -26.93 16.20 5.98
CA PRO A 253 -26.48 17.59 5.92
C PRO A 253 -26.48 18.17 4.51
N LEU A 254 -26.10 17.40 3.50
CA LEU A 254 -26.13 17.85 2.10
C LEU A 254 -27.55 18.15 1.63
N ALA A 255 -28.52 17.29 1.96
CA ALA A 255 -29.93 17.51 1.66
C ALA A 255 -30.46 18.76 2.37
N HIS A 256 -30.07 18.99 3.62
CA HIS A 256 -30.41 20.20 4.36
C HIS A 256 -29.79 21.46 3.73
N HIS A 257 -28.50 21.41 3.39
CA HIS A 257 -27.80 22.53 2.75
C HIS A 257 -28.43 22.94 1.42
N ARG A 258 -28.88 21.97 0.60
CA ARG A 258 -29.59 22.26 -0.66
C ARG A 258 -30.92 23.00 -0.50
N GLN A 259 -31.49 23.01 0.71
CA GLN A 259 -32.72 23.74 1.02
C GLN A 259 -32.44 25.17 1.48
N LEU A 260 -31.18 25.53 1.77
CA LEU A 260 -30.80 26.88 2.14
C LEU A 260 -30.89 27.82 0.92
N PRO A 261 -31.36 29.07 1.10
CA PRO A 261 -31.38 30.03 0.02
C PRO A 261 -29.96 30.39 -0.43
N PRO A 262 -29.71 30.59 -1.73
CA PRO A 262 -28.39 30.97 -2.22
C PRO A 262 -28.02 32.37 -1.74
N LEU A 263 -26.72 32.58 -1.49
CA LEU A 263 -26.20 33.91 -1.19
C LEU A 263 -26.33 34.82 -2.40
N MET A 264 -26.73 36.07 -2.16
CA MET A 264 -26.96 37.04 -3.21
C MET A 264 -25.64 37.74 -3.57
N ARG A 265 -25.26 37.70 -4.85
CA ARG A 265 -24.15 38.49 -5.38
C ARG A 265 -24.55 39.95 -5.53
N LEU A 266 -23.66 40.84 -5.14
CA LEU A 266 -23.85 42.28 -5.22
C LEU A 266 -23.27 42.86 -6.51
N ARG A 267 -22.30 42.18 -7.14
CA ARG A 267 -21.61 42.65 -8.36
C ARG A 267 -21.64 41.62 -9.49
N ASP A 268 -21.47 42.11 -10.71
CA ASP A 268 -21.38 41.29 -11.93
C ASP A 268 -20.01 40.62 -12.12
N ARG A 269 -18.96 41.11 -11.44
CA ARG A 269 -17.61 40.51 -11.45
C ARG A 269 -17.21 40.08 -10.06
N TYR A 270 -16.60 38.90 -9.98
CA TYR A 270 -16.00 38.39 -8.75
C TYR A 270 -14.87 39.32 -8.27
N ALA A 271 -14.78 39.50 -6.95
CA ALA A 271 -13.68 40.21 -6.31
C ALA A 271 -12.36 39.41 -6.40
N ALA A 272 -12.44 38.07 -6.41
CA ALA A 272 -11.29 37.19 -6.57
C ALA A 272 -11.65 35.89 -7.29
N GLU A 273 -10.71 35.38 -8.09
CA GLU A 273 -10.76 34.07 -8.72
C GLU A 273 -9.55 33.25 -8.24
N VAL A 274 -9.80 32.16 -7.52
CA VAL A 274 -8.76 31.40 -6.83
C VAL A 274 -8.68 29.97 -7.37
N PHE A 275 -7.48 29.54 -7.74
CA PHE A 275 -7.23 28.17 -8.19
C PHE A 275 -6.74 27.29 -7.05
N PHE A 276 -7.39 26.15 -6.86
CA PHE A 276 -7.05 25.11 -5.90
C PHE A 276 -6.76 23.81 -6.63
N CYS A 277 -6.12 22.87 -5.93
CA CYS A 277 -6.08 21.49 -6.40
C CYS A 277 -7.52 20.94 -6.53
N ILE A 278 -7.78 20.08 -7.52
CA ILE A 278 -9.06 19.36 -7.69
C ILE A 278 -9.25 18.26 -6.63
N ASP A 279 -8.27 18.07 -5.76
CA ASP A 279 -8.29 17.14 -4.65
C ASP A 279 -9.45 17.44 -3.69
N GLU A 280 -10.15 16.39 -3.25
CA GLU A 280 -11.31 16.49 -2.35
C GLU A 280 -10.99 17.19 -1.01
N ARG A 281 -9.73 17.19 -0.58
CA ARG A 281 -9.29 17.85 0.65
C ARG A 281 -9.42 19.38 0.56
N GLU A 282 -9.24 19.95 -0.63
CA GLU A 282 -9.37 21.40 -0.87
C GLU A 282 -10.83 21.82 -1.07
N GLU A 283 -11.77 20.89 -1.30
CA GLU A 283 -13.18 21.20 -1.53
C GLU A 283 -13.83 21.89 -0.33
N SER A 284 -13.45 21.50 0.89
CA SER A 284 -13.94 22.13 2.12
C SER A 284 -13.55 23.61 2.22
N VAL A 285 -12.31 23.95 1.86
CA VAL A 285 -11.79 25.32 1.85
C VAL A 285 -12.45 26.12 0.72
N ARG A 286 -12.59 25.52 -0.46
CA ARG A 286 -13.24 26.14 -1.61
C ARG A 286 -14.69 26.53 -1.31
N ARG A 287 -15.47 25.60 -0.76
CA ARG A 287 -16.84 25.87 -0.33
C ARG A 287 -16.90 26.88 0.79
N ALA A 288 -16.04 26.78 1.79
CA ALA A 288 -16.00 27.76 2.88
C ALA A 288 -15.74 29.19 2.36
N LEU A 289 -14.87 29.37 1.37
CA LEU A 289 -14.64 30.68 0.75
C LEU A 289 -15.88 31.20 0.01
N GLU A 290 -16.53 30.34 -0.79
CA GLU A 290 -17.73 30.71 -1.57
C GLU A 290 -18.98 30.90 -0.68
N GLU A 291 -19.06 30.21 0.46
CA GLU A 291 -20.12 30.33 1.47
C GLU A 291 -19.91 31.55 2.39
N VAL A 292 -18.66 31.94 2.66
CA VAL A 292 -18.37 33.15 3.46
C VAL A 292 -18.51 34.41 2.63
N ASP A 293 -18.11 34.37 1.35
CA ASP A 293 -18.17 35.52 0.46
C ASP A 293 -18.66 35.13 -0.96
N PRO A 294 -19.89 35.52 -1.36
CA PRO A 294 -20.42 35.21 -2.69
C PRO A 294 -19.68 35.95 -3.83
N GLU A 295 -18.80 36.90 -3.51
CA GLU A 295 -17.96 37.62 -4.48
C GLU A 295 -16.64 36.89 -4.78
N VAL A 296 -16.32 35.80 -4.08
CA VAL A 296 -15.16 34.95 -4.38
C VAL A 296 -15.61 33.74 -5.19
N ARG A 297 -14.82 33.38 -6.21
CA ARG A 297 -15.02 32.16 -7.00
C ARG A 297 -13.79 31.28 -6.97
N THR A 298 -13.97 29.98 -6.78
CA THR A 298 -12.88 29.02 -6.83
C THR A 298 -12.93 28.13 -8.08
N TYR A 299 -11.75 27.65 -8.48
CA TYR A 299 -11.57 26.68 -9.56
C TYR A 299 -10.72 25.51 -9.06
N GLY A 300 -11.09 24.29 -9.44
CA GLY A 300 -10.27 23.10 -9.22
C GLY A 300 -9.41 22.78 -10.44
N ALA A 301 -8.11 22.56 -10.25
CA ALA A 301 -7.20 22.07 -11.27
C ALA A 301 -6.38 20.90 -10.74
N ALA A 302 -5.99 19.94 -11.58
CA ALA A 302 -5.10 18.86 -11.14
C ALA A 302 -3.82 19.46 -10.53
N GLY A 303 -3.33 18.93 -9.39
CA GLY A 303 -2.31 19.59 -8.55
C GLY A 303 -0.95 19.88 -9.18
N PHE A 304 -0.70 19.43 -10.41
CA PHE A 304 0.47 19.79 -11.21
C PHE A 304 0.19 20.93 -12.21
N PHE A 305 -1.03 21.45 -12.25
CA PHE A 305 -1.52 22.54 -13.11
C PHE A 305 -1.18 22.36 -14.60
N GLY A 306 -1.13 21.11 -15.08
CA GLY A 306 -0.71 20.79 -16.45
C GLY A 306 0.81 20.80 -16.68
N CYS A 307 1.60 21.21 -15.68
CA CYS A 307 3.06 21.31 -15.72
C CYS A 307 3.72 20.08 -15.08
N ALA A 308 3.85 18.99 -15.83
CA ALA A 308 4.56 17.81 -15.35
C ALA A 308 6.07 18.10 -15.25
N ILE A 309 6.58 18.30 -14.03
CA ILE A 309 7.96 18.70 -13.77
C ILE A 309 8.72 17.66 -12.95
N SER A 310 10.01 17.55 -13.21
CA SER A 310 11.00 16.84 -12.41
C SER A 310 11.81 17.92 -11.70
N PHE A 311 11.55 18.11 -10.41
CA PHE A 311 12.20 19.12 -9.60
C PHE A 311 13.44 18.53 -8.94
N THR A 312 14.57 19.25 -8.94
CA THR A 312 15.75 18.90 -8.16
C THR A 312 16.10 20.10 -7.30
N GLY A 313 15.87 19.97 -5.99
CA GLY A 313 16.29 20.97 -5.01
C GLY A 313 17.80 21.15 -5.01
N HIS A 314 18.27 22.31 -4.58
CA HIS A 314 19.70 22.65 -4.63
C HIS A 314 20.57 21.64 -3.85
N ASP A 315 20.03 21.15 -2.73
CA ASP A 315 20.67 20.19 -1.84
C ASP A 315 20.20 18.73 -2.04
N GLU A 316 19.26 18.50 -2.94
CA GLU A 316 18.68 17.17 -3.14
C GLU A 316 19.58 16.31 -4.02
N ALA A 317 19.77 15.05 -3.63
CA ALA A 317 20.57 14.10 -4.40
C ALA A 317 19.83 13.55 -5.62
N HIS A 318 18.50 13.57 -5.60
CA HIS A 318 17.64 12.98 -6.62
C HIS A 318 16.52 13.94 -7.01
N ALA A 319 16.09 13.84 -8.26
CA ALA A 319 14.97 14.62 -8.76
C ALA A 319 13.65 14.01 -8.30
N LEU A 320 12.76 14.85 -7.79
CA LEU A 320 11.38 14.51 -7.44
C LEU A 320 10.46 14.74 -8.64
N ALA A 321 9.71 13.71 -9.04
CA ALA A 321 8.67 13.86 -10.04
C ALA A 321 7.44 14.53 -9.39
N LEU A 322 7.15 15.77 -9.77
CA LEU A 322 5.97 16.52 -9.35
C LEU A 322 4.89 16.41 -10.45
N CYS A 323 4.38 15.19 -10.61
CA CYS A 323 3.31 14.84 -11.54
C CYS A 323 2.62 13.55 -11.09
N PRO A 324 1.43 13.22 -11.62
CA PRO A 324 0.78 11.95 -11.34
C PRO A 324 1.70 10.77 -11.68
N VAL A 325 1.60 9.67 -10.93
CA VAL A 325 2.48 8.48 -11.07
C VAL A 325 2.50 7.91 -12.50
N VAL A 326 1.41 8.08 -13.26
CA VAL A 326 1.28 7.61 -14.64
C VAL A 326 1.87 8.57 -15.69
N VAL A 327 2.26 9.78 -15.29
CA VAL A 327 2.79 10.82 -16.17
C VAL A 327 4.30 10.89 -15.98
N LYS A 328 5.05 10.79 -17.08
CA LYS A 328 6.49 11.07 -17.06
C LYS A 328 6.71 12.59 -17.13
N PRO A 329 7.52 13.17 -16.23
CA PRO A 329 7.77 14.61 -16.25
C PRO A 329 8.51 15.02 -17.53
N MET A 330 8.10 16.15 -18.12
CA MET A 330 8.66 16.67 -19.38
C MET A 330 9.58 17.87 -19.19
N HIS A 331 9.55 18.49 -18.01
CA HIS A 331 10.33 19.67 -17.68
C HIS A 331 11.21 19.37 -16.47
N GLN A 332 12.53 19.48 -16.62
CA GLN A 332 13.45 19.43 -15.50
C GLN A 332 13.59 20.83 -14.92
N VAL A 333 13.33 20.98 -13.64
CA VAL A 333 13.46 22.22 -12.89
C VAL A 333 14.54 22.02 -11.84
N HIS A 334 15.65 22.74 -11.97
CA HIS A 334 16.74 22.72 -11.01
C HIS A 334 16.75 24.00 -10.22
N GLU A 335 16.68 23.87 -8.90
CA GLU A 335 16.98 24.95 -7.99
C GLU A 335 18.50 25.18 -7.97
N ARG A 336 18.92 26.43 -8.16
CA ARG A 336 20.32 26.84 -8.18
C ARG A 336 20.54 28.01 -7.23
N PRO A 337 21.68 28.07 -6.54
CA PRO A 337 22.02 29.24 -5.74
C PRO A 337 22.22 30.43 -6.69
N GLN A 338 21.71 31.59 -6.28
CA GLN A 338 21.96 32.85 -6.96
C GLN A 338 23.47 33.14 -6.96
N LYS A 339 23.94 33.92 -7.94
CA LYS A 339 25.37 34.19 -8.14
C LYS A 339 26.08 34.67 -6.88
N ARG A 340 25.40 35.46 -6.04
CA ARG A 340 25.91 36.01 -4.79
C ARG A 340 26.23 34.94 -3.74
N ASP A 341 25.47 33.85 -3.72
CA ASP A 341 25.50 32.85 -2.64
C ASP A 341 26.12 31.52 -3.10
N ARG A 342 26.72 31.48 -4.31
CA ARG A 342 27.33 30.25 -4.86
C ARG A 342 28.46 29.69 -3.99
N THR A 343 29.28 30.54 -3.40
CA THR A 343 30.41 30.11 -2.55
C THR A 343 29.92 29.50 -1.24
N LEU A 344 28.93 30.13 -0.60
CA LEU A 344 28.28 29.63 0.62
C LEU A 344 27.59 28.28 0.36
N ALA A 345 26.86 28.18 -0.75
CA ALA A 345 26.27 26.94 -1.23
C ALA A 345 27.30 25.81 -1.44
N GLU A 346 28.42 26.10 -2.09
CA GLU A 346 29.49 25.12 -2.32
C GLU A 346 30.15 24.64 -1.02
N GLU A 347 30.44 25.54 -0.09
CA GLU A 347 30.98 25.20 1.23
C GLU A 347 30.01 24.34 2.04
N ARG A 348 28.73 24.71 2.06
CA ARG A 348 27.67 23.93 2.71
C ARG A 348 27.54 22.55 2.10
N GLN A 349 27.58 22.42 0.78
CA GLN A 349 27.50 21.13 0.10
C GLN A 349 28.73 20.26 0.39
N ARG A 350 29.93 20.85 0.48
CA ARG A 350 31.15 20.15 0.91
C ARG A 350 31.01 19.64 2.34
N LEU A 351 30.59 20.49 3.27
CA LEU A 351 30.35 20.11 4.66
C LEU A 351 29.31 19.00 4.76
N ARG A 352 28.18 19.09 4.04
CA ARG A 352 27.17 18.03 4.00
C ARG A 352 27.73 16.72 3.45
N ARG A 353 28.54 16.75 2.39
CA ARG A 353 29.19 15.55 1.84
C ARG A 353 30.17 14.95 2.84
N LEU A 354 30.94 15.77 3.56
CA LEU A 354 31.85 15.32 4.60
C LEU A 354 31.08 14.72 5.79
N TRP A 355 30.02 15.38 6.24
CA TRP A 355 29.12 14.87 7.28
C TRP A 355 28.41 13.59 6.86
N ALA A 356 27.92 13.50 5.62
CA ALA A 356 27.28 12.31 5.09
C ALA A 356 28.27 11.14 5.04
N ARG A 357 29.51 11.37 4.61
CA ARG A 357 30.60 10.38 4.68
C ARG A 357 30.88 9.97 6.13
N PHE A 358 31.07 10.93 7.02
CA PHE A 358 31.34 10.65 8.44
C PHE A 358 30.18 9.88 9.10
N ALA A 359 28.93 10.27 8.85
CA ALA A 359 27.74 9.59 9.36
C ALA A 359 27.58 8.19 8.76
N HIS A 360 27.91 8.02 7.48
CA HIS A 360 27.94 6.71 6.83
C HIS A 360 29.01 5.82 7.47
N GLU A 361 30.26 6.29 7.55
CA GLU A 361 31.37 5.57 8.20
C GLU A 361 31.06 5.26 9.67
N HIS A 362 30.46 6.19 10.42
CA HIS A 362 30.07 5.96 11.81
C HIS A 362 28.95 4.92 11.92
N ARG A 363 27.92 4.99 11.05
CA ARG A 363 26.86 3.97 10.98
C ARG A 363 27.45 2.61 10.60
N MET A 364 28.41 2.54 9.68
CA MET A 364 29.11 1.31 9.30
C MET A 364 29.95 0.77 10.46
N ALA A 365 30.77 1.61 11.09
CA ALA A 365 31.59 1.27 12.24
C ALA A 365 30.75 0.80 13.44
N SER A 366 29.61 1.45 13.69
CA SER A 366 28.71 1.13 14.81
C SER A 366 28.08 -0.26 14.71
N ARG A 367 28.03 -0.83 13.50
CA ARG A 367 27.48 -2.18 13.23
C ARG A 367 28.56 -3.27 13.21
N SER A 368 29.83 -2.92 13.42
CA SER A 368 30.91 -3.88 13.64
C SER A 368 31.01 -4.24 15.13
N LEU A 369 31.44 -5.47 15.44
CA LEU A 369 31.53 -5.97 16.83
C LEU A 369 32.39 -5.08 17.75
N LEU A 370 33.49 -4.52 17.23
CA LEU A 370 34.39 -3.66 18.00
C LEU A 370 34.10 -2.16 17.82
N GLY A 371 33.76 -1.71 16.61
CA GLY A 371 33.44 -0.31 16.34
C GLY A 371 32.11 0.14 16.96
N GLY A 372 31.16 -0.77 17.17
CA GLY A 372 29.91 -0.53 17.90
C GLY A 372 30.14 -0.15 19.35
N TRP A 373 31.02 -0.88 20.04
CA TRP A 373 31.33 -0.64 21.45
C TRP A 373 32.06 0.70 21.65
N PHE A 374 33.13 0.96 20.90
CA PHE A 374 33.86 2.23 20.98
C PHE A 374 33.03 3.42 20.49
N GLY A 375 32.31 3.25 19.37
CA GLY A 375 31.47 4.30 18.80
C GLY A 375 30.36 4.72 19.76
N THR A 376 29.68 3.76 20.39
CA THR A 376 28.55 4.06 21.28
C THR A 376 29.02 4.69 22.59
N ALA A 377 30.17 4.27 23.13
CA ALA A 377 30.76 4.88 24.32
C ALA A 377 31.15 6.35 24.09
N ILE A 378 31.80 6.66 22.96
CA ILE A 378 32.25 8.02 22.65
C ILE A 378 31.08 8.92 22.24
N THR A 379 30.19 8.45 21.36
CA THR A 379 29.02 9.22 20.93
C THR A 379 28.02 9.40 22.07
N GLY A 380 27.86 8.40 22.94
CA GLY A 380 27.02 8.48 24.13
C GLY A 380 27.54 9.52 25.12
N ALA A 381 28.83 9.51 25.45
CA ALA A 381 29.44 10.49 26.36
C ALA A 381 29.36 11.92 25.80
N THR A 382 29.52 12.11 24.49
CA THR A 382 29.42 13.42 23.85
C THR A 382 27.99 13.92 23.67
N ALA A 383 26.99 13.01 23.57
CA ALA A 383 25.57 13.35 23.49
C ALA A 383 24.92 13.70 24.84
N VAL A 384 25.51 13.28 25.96
CA VAL A 384 25.00 13.59 27.32
C VAL A 384 25.02 15.09 27.61
N VAL A 385 26.11 15.79 27.25
CA VAL A 385 26.25 17.24 27.49
C VAL A 385 25.18 18.09 26.80
N PRO A 386 24.93 17.97 25.48
CA PRO A 386 23.88 18.73 24.81
C PRO A 386 22.48 18.33 25.29
N LEU A 387 22.26 17.06 25.65
CA LEU A 387 20.98 16.59 26.18
C LEU A 387 20.69 17.17 27.57
N LEU A 388 21.68 17.21 28.46
CA LEU A 388 21.56 17.86 29.76
C LEU A 388 21.35 19.37 29.63
N LEU A 389 22.03 20.03 28.68
CA LEU A 389 21.80 21.46 28.40
C LEU A 389 20.40 21.73 27.86
N TRP A 390 19.88 20.87 26.99
CA TRP A 390 18.53 20.98 26.46
C TRP A 390 17.46 20.80 27.54
N ILE A 391 17.64 19.82 28.44
CA ILE A 391 16.70 19.54 29.54
C ILE A 391 16.77 20.63 30.62
N LEU A 392 17.97 20.98 31.08
CA LEU A 392 18.15 21.89 32.22
C LEU A 392 18.07 23.37 31.83
N ARG A 393 18.41 23.72 30.58
CA ARG A 393 18.40 25.11 30.09
C ARG A 393 18.01 25.22 28.60
N PRO A 394 16.75 24.95 28.24
CA PRO A 394 16.28 24.89 26.86
C PRO A 394 16.47 26.19 26.08
N LEU A 395 16.31 27.36 26.73
CA LEU A 395 16.47 28.67 26.09
C LEU A 395 17.93 28.99 25.73
N THR A 396 18.89 28.59 26.58
CA THR A 396 20.32 28.79 26.27
C THR A 396 20.79 27.80 25.22
N TRP A 397 20.28 26.57 25.25
CA TRP A 397 20.54 25.57 24.21
C TRP A 397 20.02 26.05 22.85
N GLY A 398 18.79 26.58 22.77
CA GLY A 398 18.24 27.19 21.56
C GLY A 398 19.13 28.29 20.99
N LYS A 399 19.48 29.29 21.82
CA LYS A 399 20.37 30.40 21.40
C LYS A 399 21.76 29.92 20.97
N MET A 400 22.33 28.92 21.65
CA MET A 400 23.64 28.37 21.29
C MET A 400 23.58 27.61 19.97
N ARG A 401 22.53 26.79 19.77
CA ARG A 401 22.27 26.05 18.54
C ARG A 401 22.05 26.99 17.35
N ASP A 402 21.32 28.09 17.54
CA ASP A 402 21.07 29.06 16.47
C ASP A 402 22.36 29.82 16.12
N ARG A 403 23.19 30.16 17.11
CA ARG A 403 24.52 30.76 16.89
C ARG A 403 25.48 29.82 16.18
N THR A 404 25.53 28.55 16.56
CA THR A 404 26.37 27.55 15.87
C THR A 404 25.85 27.26 14.47
N ALA A 405 24.54 27.20 14.27
CA ALA A 405 23.94 27.06 12.94
C ALA A 405 24.22 28.27 12.04
N HIS A 406 24.20 29.50 12.56
CA HIS A 406 24.62 30.69 11.82
C HIS A 406 26.13 30.70 11.53
N ALA A 407 26.97 30.35 12.50
CA ALA A 407 28.43 30.32 12.33
C ALA A 407 28.91 29.22 11.35
N LEU A 408 28.18 28.11 11.28
CA LEU A 408 28.44 27.00 10.33
C LEU A 408 27.74 27.20 8.96
N GLY A 409 27.13 28.37 8.71
CA GLY A 409 26.43 28.66 7.46
C GLY A 409 25.16 27.82 7.23
N ALA A 410 24.68 27.09 8.24
CA ALA A 410 23.49 26.25 8.14
C ALA A 410 22.16 27.02 8.17
N ALA A 411 22.18 28.25 8.70
CA ALA A 411 21.02 29.15 8.81
C ALA A 411 21.04 30.32 7.80
N ALA A 412 21.95 30.32 6.83
CA ALA A 412 21.90 31.27 5.72
C ALA A 412 20.75 30.88 4.78
N HIS A 413 19.80 31.80 4.59
CA HIS A 413 18.85 31.69 3.48
C HIS A 413 19.61 32.04 2.20
N ASP A 414 20.13 31.03 1.54
CA ASP A 414 20.69 31.18 0.20
C ASP A 414 19.56 31.70 -0.70
N GLY A 415 19.77 32.81 -1.40
CA GLY A 415 18.87 33.21 -2.45
C GLY A 415 18.93 32.12 -3.52
N THR A 416 17.86 31.36 -3.71
CA THR A 416 17.80 30.36 -4.78
C THR A 416 17.04 30.92 -5.99
N GLY A 417 17.29 30.34 -7.15
CA GLY A 417 16.60 30.61 -8.39
C GLY A 417 16.31 29.31 -9.11
N LEU A 418 15.25 29.30 -9.92
CA LEU A 418 14.86 28.11 -10.69
C LEU A 418 15.42 28.19 -12.11
N SER A 419 15.97 27.08 -12.59
CA SER A 419 16.36 26.91 -13.98
C SER A 419 15.59 25.75 -14.58
N SER A 420 14.92 25.96 -15.72
CA SER A 420 14.13 24.93 -16.38
C SER A 420 14.78 24.45 -17.68
N ARG A 421 14.76 23.15 -17.94
CA ARG A 421 15.13 22.53 -19.21
C ARG A 421 14.01 21.61 -19.67
N ARG A 422 13.60 21.71 -20.94
CA ARG A 422 12.61 20.80 -21.52
C ARG A 422 13.32 19.54 -22.01
N THR A 423 12.88 18.38 -21.54
CA THR A 423 13.42 17.08 -21.96
C THR A 423 12.43 16.45 -22.93
N GLY A 424 12.63 16.71 -24.22
CA GLY A 424 11.85 16.11 -25.31
C GLY A 424 11.40 17.14 -26.34
N SER A 425 11.79 16.91 -27.60
CA SER A 425 11.14 17.50 -28.76
C SER A 425 9.81 16.77 -28.97
N GLU A 426 8.70 17.49 -29.12
CA GLU A 426 7.55 16.92 -29.80
C GLU A 426 7.00 17.93 -30.79
N ARG A 427 6.73 17.41 -32.00
CA ARG A 427 6.01 18.10 -33.06
C ARG A 427 4.71 18.63 -32.48
N SER A 428 4.42 19.88 -32.79
CA SER A 428 3.14 20.55 -32.58
C SER A 428 1.99 19.65 -33.05
N GLY A 429 1.41 18.90 -32.11
CA GLY A 429 0.13 18.24 -32.25
C GLY A 429 -0.83 19.03 -31.38
N ASP A 430 -1.54 19.95 -32.02
CA ASP A 430 -2.63 20.75 -31.47
C ASP A 430 -3.59 19.85 -30.69
N ARG A 431 -3.42 19.78 -29.38
CA ARG A 431 -4.46 19.35 -28.44
C ARG A 431 -4.81 20.58 -27.64
N SER A 432 -5.76 21.32 -28.20
CA SER A 432 -6.58 22.28 -27.49
C SER A 432 -6.91 21.77 -26.09
N ILE A 433 -6.75 22.67 -25.13
CA ILE A 433 -7.10 22.51 -23.72
C ILE A 433 -8.57 22.07 -23.67
N GLY A 434 -8.80 20.77 -23.52
CA GLY A 434 -10.12 20.17 -23.47
C GLY A 434 -10.76 20.41 -22.11
N GLY A 435 -11.84 21.18 -22.10
CA GLY A 435 -12.95 21.01 -21.16
C GLY A 435 -12.87 21.78 -19.84
N LEU A 436 -13.12 23.10 -19.89
CA LEU A 436 -13.82 23.78 -18.81
C LEU A 436 -15.24 23.17 -18.72
N HIS A 437 -15.49 22.32 -17.73
CA HIS A 437 -16.83 21.80 -17.48
C HIS A 437 -17.76 22.96 -17.06
N ARG A 438 -18.71 23.30 -17.95
CA ARG A 438 -19.88 24.14 -17.68
C ARG A 438 -21.04 23.22 -17.31
N ASP A 439 -21.60 23.37 -16.12
CA ASP A 439 -23.00 23.02 -15.90
C ASP A 439 -23.82 24.30 -16.08
N GLY A 440 -24.72 24.29 -17.07
CA GLY A 440 -25.54 25.45 -17.42
C GLY A 440 -26.72 25.08 -18.31
N ASP A 441 -27.91 25.33 -17.75
CA ASP A 441 -29.28 25.16 -18.24
C ASP A 441 -29.53 25.25 -19.75
N GLY A 442 -30.41 24.36 -20.22
CA GLY A 442 -30.87 24.29 -21.59
C GLY A 442 -32.02 25.24 -21.93
N ARG A 443 -32.03 25.69 -23.18
CA ARG A 443 -33.22 25.80 -24.03
C ARG A 443 -32.83 25.57 -25.50
N PRO A 444 -33.40 24.59 -26.23
CA PRO A 444 -33.19 24.49 -27.67
C PRO A 444 -34.31 25.21 -28.43
N ARG A 445 -33.94 26.12 -29.33
CA ARG A 445 -34.78 26.52 -30.48
C ARG A 445 -34.52 25.53 -31.61
N GLY A 446 -35.59 25.01 -32.22
CA GLY A 446 -35.52 23.89 -33.16
C GLY A 446 -35.00 24.23 -34.56
N ARG A 447 -34.64 23.17 -35.30
CA ARG A 447 -35.01 22.92 -36.69
C ARG A 447 -34.59 21.50 -37.12
N SER A 448 -35.62 20.71 -37.45
CA SER A 448 -35.80 19.64 -38.45
C SER A 448 -34.63 18.89 -39.12
N ALA A 449 -34.89 17.58 -39.25
CA ALA A 449 -34.47 16.57 -40.25
C ALA A 449 -33.11 15.87 -40.01
N GLY A 450 -32.95 14.55 -40.02
CA GLY A 450 -33.86 13.40 -40.24
C GLY A 450 -33.07 12.09 -40.11
N HIS A 451 -33.79 10.96 -39.95
CA HIS A 451 -33.35 9.54 -39.88
C HIS A 451 -32.63 9.12 -38.57
N GLY A 452 -32.96 8.06 -37.83
CA GLY A 452 -33.97 6.99 -37.93
C GLY A 452 -33.51 5.82 -37.02
N GLY A 453 -34.36 5.32 -36.11
CA GLY A 453 -34.18 4.06 -35.36
C GLY A 453 -34.07 4.19 -33.82
N PRO A 454 -34.82 3.40 -33.00
CA PRO A 454 -35.13 3.72 -31.60
C PRO A 454 -34.23 3.02 -30.55
N PRO A 455 -34.28 3.45 -29.27
CA PRO A 455 -34.07 2.53 -28.15
C PRO A 455 -35.22 2.50 -27.16
N LEU A 456 -35.27 1.36 -26.47
CA LEU A 456 -36.32 0.82 -25.62
C LEU A 456 -36.53 1.58 -24.29
N GLU A 457 -37.77 1.60 -23.85
CA GLU A 457 -38.26 2.06 -22.54
C GLU A 457 -37.87 1.10 -21.40
N HIS A 458 -37.55 1.66 -20.23
CA HIS A 458 -37.83 1.18 -18.87
C HIS A 458 -37.48 2.33 -17.93
N GLY A 459 -38.22 2.77 -16.93
CA GLY A 459 -39.45 2.34 -16.26
C GLY A 459 -39.44 3.11 -14.93
N ALA A 460 -40.48 3.92 -14.70
CA ALA A 460 -40.60 4.80 -13.53
C ALA A 460 -41.17 4.04 -12.32
N PHE A 461 -40.65 4.31 -11.12
CA PHE A 461 -41.27 4.10 -9.81
C PHE A 461 -40.58 5.07 -8.84
N GLY A 462 -41.19 5.85 -7.96
CA GLY A 462 -42.57 5.99 -7.50
C GLY A 462 -42.45 6.70 -6.15
N ARG A 463 -43.02 7.90 -6.01
CA ARG A 463 -43.05 8.67 -4.74
C ARG A 463 -44.06 8.04 -3.79
N GLY A 464 -43.76 8.06 -2.51
CA GLY A 464 -44.70 7.74 -1.43
C GLY A 464 -44.46 8.68 -0.25
N ASP A 465 -45.38 9.63 -0.09
CA ASP A 465 -45.46 10.60 0.98
C ASP A 465 -45.90 9.96 2.31
N GLY A 466 -45.46 10.54 3.43
CA GLY A 466 -45.95 10.19 4.77
C GLY A 466 -45.39 11.14 5.84
N PRO A 467 -46.22 11.92 6.55
CA PRO A 467 -45.77 13.00 7.43
C PRO A 467 -45.61 12.52 8.88
N TRP A 468 -44.50 12.88 9.54
CA TRP A 468 -44.42 12.81 11.00
C TRP A 468 -44.02 14.16 11.61
N VAL A 469 -45.10 14.82 12.01
CA VAL A 469 -45.33 15.88 12.99
C VAL A 469 -44.17 16.18 13.96
N HIS A 470 -43.85 17.47 14.01
CA HIS A 470 -43.02 18.19 14.97
C HIS A 470 -43.25 17.85 16.45
N LYS A 471 -42.16 17.82 17.22
CA LYS A 471 -42.11 18.37 18.58
C LYS A 471 -40.98 19.41 18.67
N PRO A 472 -41.18 20.55 19.35
CA PRO A 472 -40.28 21.68 19.30
C PRO A 472 -39.06 21.51 20.23
N GLN A 473 -37.96 22.07 19.73
CA GLN A 473 -36.70 22.32 20.43
C GLN A 473 -36.92 23.12 21.72
N GLN A 474 -36.26 22.72 22.80
CA GLN A 474 -35.87 23.65 23.85
C GLN A 474 -34.48 24.18 23.55
N SER A 475 -34.45 25.49 23.37
CA SER A 475 -33.31 26.37 23.17
C SER A 475 -32.36 26.40 24.37
N ALA A 476 -31.06 26.25 24.12
CA ALA A 476 -30.02 26.82 24.96
C ALA A 476 -29.21 27.81 24.12
N ARG A 477 -29.49 29.10 24.35
CA ARG A 477 -28.70 30.24 23.86
C ARG A 477 -27.36 30.23 24.59
N ILE A 478 -26.25 30.23 23.87
CA ILE A 478 -24.96 30.72 24.37
C ILE A 478 -24.75 32.10 23.74
N ARG A 479 -24.73 33.13 24.59
CA ARG A 479 -24.31 34.50 24.24
C ARG A 479 -22.78 34.54 24.27
N ALA A 480 -22.25 35.25 23.26
CA ALA A 480 -20.95 35.94 23.11
C ALA A 480 -19.80 35.53 24.04
#